data_AF-A0A969KZH5-F1
#
_entry.id   AF-A0A969KZH5-F1
#
_cell.length_a   1.000
_cell.length_b   1.000
_cell.length_c   1.000
_cell.angle_alpha   90.00
_cell.angle_beta   90.00
_cell.angle_gamma   90.00
#
_symmetry.space_group_name_H-M   'P 1'
#
loop_
_entity.id
_entity.type
_entity.pdbx_description
1 polymer ?
#
loop_
_entity_poly.entity_id
_entity_poly.type
_entity_poly.pdbx_seq_one_letter_code
_entity_poly.pdbx_strand_id
1 'polypeptide(L)'
;MASFDETLPAFGSEDWDMWLRIARNYPIHFVNEPLTLYRIHGYNTSLDRMCLSAEAVLQKLFSDPTLPANIFRKKEEAYARLYLSLSETYLKTNQKLKAIDYWQHALRICPKMLWITNRAIWAGLKILLPYTVISNLPKLRLKLQ
;
A
#
# COMPACT_ATOMS: atom_id res chain seq x y z
N MET A 1 -9.61 22.07 4.60
CA MET A 1 -9.10 22.34 5.96
C MET A 1 -8.25 21.15 6.38
N ALA A 2 -7.08 21.37 7.01
CA ALA A 2 -6.05 20.36 7.26
C ALA A 2 -6.34 19.44 8.47
N SER A 3 -7.49 19.56 9.12
CA SER A 3 -7.88 18.69 10.24
C SER A 3 -8.12 17.26 9.80
N PHE A 4 -7.96 16.31 10.71
CA PHE A 4 -8.37 14.92 10.52
C PHE A 4 -9.89 14.82 10.31
N ASP A 5 -10.31 13.82 9.55
CA ASP A 5 -11.73 13.48 9.42
C ASP A 5 -12.09 12.43 10.47
N GLU A 6 -12.75 12.87 11.54
CA GLU A 6 -13.16 12.03 12.67
C GLU A 6 -14.29 11.04 12.33
N THR A 7 -14.92 11.18 11.17
CA THR A 7 -15.99 10.28 10.70
C THR A 7 -15.45 9.07 9.94
N LEU A 8 -14.18 9.09 9.53
CA LEU A 8 -13.56 8.00 8.80
C LEU A 8 -13.28 6.84 9.78
N PRO A 9 -13.70 5.59 9.48
CA PRO A 9 -13.32 4.42 10.26
C PRO A 9 -11.86 4.02 9.97
N ALA A 10 -10.95 4.98 10.12
CA ALA A 10 -9.53 4.80 9.94
C ALA A 10 -8.87 4.45 11.29
N PHE A 11 -8.00 3.46 11.26
CA PHE A 11 -7.18 3.00 12.36
C PHE A 11 -5.74 3.05 11.84
N GLY A 12 -5.10 4.23 11.93
CA GLY A 12 -3.74 4.43 11.44
C GLY A 12 -3.64 4.72 9.93
N SER A 13 -4.70 5.26 9.33
CA SER A 13 -4.70 5.79 7.94
C SER A 13 -5.32 7.19 7.85
N GLU A 14 -5.57 7.84 8.99
CA GLU A 14 -6.15 9.18 9.09
C GLU A 14 -5.20 10.23 8.48
N ASP A 15 -3.91 10.02 8.67
CA ASP A 15 -2.83 10.80 8.07
C ASP A 15 -2.84 10.69 6.55
N TRP A 16 -3.08 9.50 5.99
CA TRP A 16 -3.15 9.32 4.55
C TRP A 16 -4.32 10.10 3.93
N ASP A 17 -5.52 10.03 4.52
CA ASP A 17 -6.67 10.86 4.09
C ASP A 17 -6.32 12.37 4.14
N MET A 18 -5.75 12.81 5.25
CA MET A 18 -5.34 14.20 5.43
C MET A 18 -4.35 14.64 4.35
N TRP A 19 -3.31 13.85 4.10
CA TRP A 19 -2.30 14.14 3.08
C TRP A 19 -2.87 14.17 1.67
N LEU A 20 -3.81 13.28 1.33
CA LEU A 20 -4.49 13.32 0.03
C LEU A 20 -5.30 14.60 -0.16
N ARG A 21 -6.00 15.07 0.89
CA ARG A 21 -6.73 16.36 0.86
C ARG A 21 -5.79 17.56 0.72
N ILE A 22 -4.64 17.54 1.38
CA ILE A 22 -3.62 18.59 1.25
C ILE A 22 -3.04 18.58 -0.18
N ALA A 23 -2.63 17.41 -0.69
CA ALA A 23 -2.02 17.25 -2.00
C ALA A 23 -2.95 17.64 -3.17
N ARG A 24 -4.27 17.66 -2.96
CA ARG A 24 -5.23 18.17 -3.96
C ARG A 24 -5.19 19.68 -4.15
N ASN A 25 -4.74 20.41 -3.14
CA ASN A 25 -4.80 21.88 -3.12
C ASN A 25 -3.41 22.53 -3.12
N TYR A 26 -2.37 21.77 -2.76
CA TYR A 26 -1.03 22.29 -2.58
C TYR A 26 0.02 21.34 -3.17
N PRO A 27 1.09 21.87 -3.79
CA PRO A 27 2.23 21.06 -4.17
C PRO A 27 2.92 20.49 -2.92
N ILE A 28 3.36 19.23 -3.02
CA ILE A 28 4.12 18.56 -1.96
C ILE A 28 5.59 18.51 -2.35
N HIS A 29 6.47 18.97 -1.46
CA HIS A 29 7.92 18.88 -1.63
C HIS A 29 8.50 17.79 -0.72
N PHE A 30 9.53 17.09 -1.20
CA PHE A 30 10.22 16.04 -0.46
C PHE A 30 11.60 16.52 -0.04
N VAL A 31 11.88 16.48 1.27
CA VAL A 31 13.21 16.73 1.81
C VAL A 31 13.91 15.39 1.98
N ASN A 32 15.00 15.18 1.23
CA ASN A 32 15.74 13.92 1.23
C ASN A 32 16.73 13.82 2.40
N GLU A 33 16.24 14.07 3.62
CA GLU A 33 17.02 14.03 4.86
C GLU A 33 16.23 13.29 5.95
N PRO A 34 16.89 12.48 6.80
CA PRO A 34 16.23 11.80 7.91
C PRO A 34 15.91 12.79 9.03
N LEU A 35 14.71 13.39 8.99
CA LEU A 35 14.27 14.43 9.94
C LEU A 35 13.42 13.91 11.11
N THR A 36 13.04 12.63 11.11
CA THR A 36 12.13 12.06 12.12
C THR A 36 12.64 10.73 12.66
N LEU A 37 12.33 10.44 13.92
CA LEU A 37 12.55 9.14 14.55
C LEU A 37 11.19 8.49 14.79
N TYR A 38 10.98 7.30 14.23
CA TYR A 38 9.76 6.52 14.41
C TYR A 38 9.97 5.44 15.49
N ARG A 39 9.06 5.38 16.46
CA ARG A 39 9.09 4.36 17.53
C ARG A 39 8.37 3.09 17.05
N ILE A 40 9.04 1.95 17.16
CA ILE A 40 8.47 0.64 16.86
C ILE A 40 8.22 -0.10 18.18
N HIS A 41 7.00 -0.56 18.44
CA HIS A 41 6.65 -1.39 19.59
C HIS A 41 5.64 -2.48 19.23
N GLY A 42 5.49 -3.51 20.07
CA GLY A 42 4.72 -4.72 19.77
C GLY A 42 3.19 -4.58 19.78
N TYR A 43 2.65 -3.39 20.05
CA TYR A 43 1.21 -3.13 20.20
C TYR A 43 0.64 -2.27 19.07
N ASN A 44 1.28 -2.28 17.90
CA ASN A 44 0.79 -1.55 16.74
C ASN A 44 -0.57 -2.09 16.27
N THR A 45 -1.31 -1.24 15.57
CA THR A 45 -2.60 -1.59 14.96
C THR A 45 -2.50 -2.89 14.17
N SER A 46 -3.51 -3.76 14.32
CA SER A 46 -3.54 -5.02 13.56
C SER A 46 -3.63 -4.75 12.06
N LEU A 47 -2.97 -5.60 11.27
CA LEU A 47 -2.95 -5.48 9.81
C LEU A 47 -4.35 -5.47 9.20
N ASP A 48 -5.27 -6.30 9.71
CA ASP A 48 -6.65 -6.35 9.23
C ASP A 48 -7.36 -4.99 9.39
N ARG A 49 -7.12 -4.26 10.50
CA ARG A 49 -7.68 -2.92 10.69
C ARG A 49 -7.05 -1.92 9.74
N MET A 50 -5.72 -1.96 9.57
CA MET A 50 -5.03 -1.11 8.60
C MET A 50 -5.54 -1.32 7.16
N CYS A 51 -5.83 -2.57 6.77
CA CYS A 51 -6.43 -2.89 5.46
C CYS A 51 -7.75 -2.14 5.27
N LEU A 52 -8.71 -2.35 6.20
CA LEU A 52 -10.04 -1.75 6.13
C LEU A 52 -9.96 -0.23 6.09
N SER A 53 -9.07 0.36 6.90
CA SER A 53 -8.87 1.79 6.96
C SER A 53 -8.28 2.36 5.68
N ALA A 54 -7.28 1.70 5.10
CA ALA A 54 -6.71 2.12 3.82
C ALA A 54 -7.72 2.00 2.66
N GLU A 55 -8.56 0.96 2.66
CA GLU A 55 -9.66 0.84 1.69
C GLU A 55 -10.69 1.95 1.84
N ALA A 56 -11.06 2.31 3.09
CA ALA A 56 -11.99 3.41 3.37
C ALA A 56 -11.46 4.75 2.86
N VAL A 57 -10.15 5.03 3.00
CA VAL A 57 -9.51 6.23 2.44
C VAL A 57 -9.66 6.27 0.91
N LEU A 58 -9.36 5.17 0.21
CA LEU A 58 -9.51 5.12 -1.24
C LEU A 58 -10.97 5.23 -1.68
N GLN A 59 -11.88 4.56 -0.97
CA GLN A 59 -13.31 4.62 -1.24
C GLN A 59 -13.80 6.07 -1.14
N LYS A 60 -13.47 6.75 -0.04
CA LYS A 60 -13.80 8.17 0.16
C LYS A 60 -13.22 9.03 -0.97
N LEU A 61 -11.94 8.87 -1.31
CA LEU A 61 -11.29 9.64 -2.38
C LEU A 61 -12.03 9.47 -3.73
N PHE A 62 -12.33 8.23 -4.12
CA PHE A 62 -12.93 7.93 -5.43
C PHE A 62 -14.45 8.07 -5.46
N SER A 63 -15.09 8.32 -4.32
CA SER A 63 -16.50 8.72 -4.21
C SER A 63 -16.69 10.23 -4.34
N ASP A 64 -15.63 11.03 -4.31
CA ASP A 64 -15.73 12.48 -4.45
C ASP A 64 -16.06 12.88 -5.91
N PRO A 65 -17.23 13.51 -6.18
CA PRO A 65 -17.62 13.90 -7.53
C PRO A 65 -16.75 15.03 -8.11
N THR A 66 -16.02 15.75 -7.27
CA THR A 66 -15.11 16.83 -7.67
C THR A 66 -13.70 16.34 -8.02
N LEU A 67 -13.47 15.02 -7.97
CA LEU A 67 -12.15 14.45 -8.22
C LEU A 67 -11.74 14.65 -9.70
N PRO A 68 -10.56 15.23 -9.98
CA PRO A 68 -10.11 15.43 -11.35
C PRO A 68 -10.04 14.12 -12.15
N ALA A 69 -10.46 14.15 -13.41
CA ALA A 69 -10.56 12.94 -14.25
C ALA A 69 -9.22 12.20 -14.43
N ASN A 70 -8.11 12.92 -14.50
CA ASN A 70 -6.77 12.33 -14.56
C ASN A 70 -6.40 11.53 -13.31
N ILE A 71 -6.88 11.95 -12.13
CA ILE A 71 -6.71 11.22 -10.88
C ILE A 71 -7.70 10.06 -10.81
N PHE A 72 -8.96 10.27 -11.21
CA PHE A 72 -9.97 9.20 -11.24
C PHE A 72 -9.54 8.02 -12.12
N ARG A 73 -8.91 8.28 -13.27
CA ARG A 73 -8.33 7.25 -14.16
C ARG A 73 -7.28 6.34 -13.49
N LYS A 74 -6.75 6.73 -12.33
CA LYS A 74 -5.79 5.93 -11.54
C LYS A 74 -6.46 5.02 -10.52
N LYS A 75 -7.79 4.98 -10.43
CA LYS A 75 -8.55 4.21 -9.42
C LYS A 75 -8.10 2.76 -9.30
N GLU A 76 -8.15 2.01 -10.40
CA GLU A 76 -7.74 0.60 -10.40
C GLU A 76 -6.27 0.41 -9.99
N GLU A 77 -5.40 1.30 -10.47
CA GLU A 77 -3.97 1.26 -10.12
C GLU A 77 -3.75 1.54 -8.62
N ALA A 78 -4.48 2.51 -8.04
CA ALA A 78 -4.39 2.86 -6.64
C ALA A 78 -4.83 1.69 -5.74
N TYR A 79 -5.98 1.07 -6.04
CA TYR A 79 -6.43 -0.12 -5.33
C TYR A 79 -5.46 -1.29 -5.49
N ALA A 80 -4.99 -1.57 -6.70
CA ALA A 80 -4.04 -2.66 -6.91
C ALA A 80 -2.70 -2.43 -6.19
N ARG A 81 -2.22 -1.18 -6.06
CA ARG A 81 -1.04 -0.83 -5.26
C ARG A 81 -1.28 -1.01 -3.76
N LEU A 82 -2.47 -0.70 -3.27
CA LEU A 82 -2.87 -0.97 -1.89
C LEU A 82 -2.81 -2.48 -1.62
N TYR A 83 -3.53 -3.29 -2.40
CA TYR A 83 -3.57 -4.74 -2.22
C TYR A 83 -2.21 -5.41 -2.37
N LEU A 84 -1.36 -4.92 -3.28
CA LEU A 84 0.01 -5.40 -3.39
C LEU A 84 0.84 -5.09 -2.13
N SER A 85 0.66 -3.90 -1.53
CA SER A 85 1.34 -3.53 -0.28
C SER A 85 0.85 -4.36 0.91
N LEU A 86 -0.44 -4.69 0.95
CA LEU A 86 -1.00 -5.61 1.94
C LEU A 86 -0.44 -7.02 1.78
N SER A 87 -0.37 -7.54 0.55
CA SER A 87 0.23 -8.83 0.25
C SER A 87 1.68 -8.92 0.75
N GLU A 88 2.51 -7.91 0.46
CA GLU A 88 3.89 -7.84 0.92
C GLU A 88 4.00 -7.80 2.46
N THR A 89 3.06 -7.13 3.12
CA THR A 89 3.02 -7.05 4.58
C THR A 89 2.65 -8.39 5.20
N TYR A 90 1.66 -9.09 4.65
CA TYR A 90 1.30 -10.44 5.11
C TYR A 90 2.39 -11.49 4.86
N LEU A 91 3.18 -11.35 3.79
CA LEU A 91 4.39 -12.16 3.58
C LEU A 91 5.41 -11.96 4.69
N LYS A 92 5.62 -10.72 5.14
CA LYS A 92 6.57 -10.40 6.25
C LYS A 92 6.09 -10.96 7.58
N THR A 93 4.78 -11.06 7.80
CA THR A 93 4.20 -11.65 9.02
C THR A 93 3.94 -13.15 8.91
N ASN A 94 4.49 -13.83 7.91
CA ASN A 94 4.35 -15.27 7.67
C ASN A 94 2.90 -15.76 7.48
N GLN A 95 1.98 -14.88 7.07
CA GLN A 95 0.57 -15.20 6.81
C GLN A 95 0.35 -15.39 5.31
N LYS A 96 0.92 -16.48 4.78
CA LYS A 96 1.05 -16.71 3.33
C LYS A 96 -0.29 -16.77 2.58
N LEU A 97 -1.33 -17.35 3.18
CA LEU A 97 -2.66 -17.45 2.53
C LEU A 97 -3.27 -16.07 2.29
N LYS A 98 -3.31 -15.21 3.30
CA LYS A 98 -3.74 -13.81 3.14
C LYS A 98 -2.91 -13.07 2.10
N ALA A 99 -1.59 -13.31 2.09
CA ALA A 99 -0.74 -12.71 1.07
C ALA A 99 -1.09 -13.12 -0.36
N ILE A 100 -1.47 -14.39 -0.58
CA ILE A 100 -1.95 -14.90 -1.86
C ILE A 100 -3.25 -14.19 -2.24
N ASP A 101 -4.21 -14.13 -1.32
CA ASP A 101 -5.53 -13.54 -1.58
C ASP A 101 -5.39 -12.09 -2.05
N TYR A 102 -4.62 -11.28 -1.32
CA TYR A 102 -4.39 -9.89 -1.68
C TYR A 102 -3.58 -9.71 -2.96
N TRP A 103 -2.59 -10.58 -3.22
CA TRP A 103 -1.83 -10.53 -4.48
C TRP A 103 -2.72 -10.84 -5.69
N GLN A 104 -3.54 -11.90 -5.59
CA GLN A 104 -4.51 -12.24 -6.63
C GLN A 104 -5.53 -11.12 -6.83
N HIS A 105 -6.03 -10.53 -5.74
CA HIS A 105 -6.99 -9.44 -5.81
C HIS A 105 -6.39 -8.20 -6.50
N ALA A 106 -5.13 -7.84 -6.20
CA ALA A 106 -4.41 -6.77 -6.89
C ALA A 106 -4.33 -7.01 -8.42
N LEU A 107 -4.01 -8.25 -8.83
CA LEU A 107 -3.90 -8.60 -10.25
C LEU A 107 -5.25 -8.68 -10.96
N ARG A 108 -6.33 -9.08 -10.27
CA ARG A 108 -7.69 -9.04 -10.83
C ARG A 108 -8.16 -7.62 -11.12
N ILE A 109 -7.85 -6.67 -10.23
CA ILE A 109 -8.20 -5.26 -10.41
C ILE A 109 -7.34 -4.62 -11.51
N CYS A 110 -6.04 -4.91 -11.53
CA CYS A 110 -5.11 -4.28 -12.47
C CYS A 110 -4.10 -5.30 -12.99
N PRO A 111 -4.42 -6.10 -14.02
CA PRO A 111 -3.52 -7.13 -14.54
C PRO A 111 -2.19 -6.56 -15.04
N LYS A 112 -2.23 -5.33 -15.56
CA LYS A 112 -1.04 -4.59 -16.00
C LYS A 112 -0.05 -4.29 -14.87
N MET A 113 -0.39 -4.55 -13.61
CA MET A 113 0.51 -4.35 -12.47
C MET A 113 1.80 -5.16 -12.58
N LEU A 114 1.78 -6.32 -13.26
CA LEU A 114 2.97 -7.12 -13.56
C LEU A 114 4.00 -6.37 -14.44
N TRP A 115 3.53 -5.43 -15.26
CA TRP A 115 4.36 -4.64 -16.18
C TRP A 115 4.70 -3.25 -15.63
N ILE A 116 3.84 -2.71 -14.75
CA ILE A 116 4.03 -1.38 -14.12
C ILE A 116 5.07 -1.44 -13.00
N THR A 117 5.20 -2.57 -12.30
CA THR A 117 6.11 -2.68 -11.16
C THR A 117 6.67 -4.08 -10.98
N ASN A 118 7.97 -4.14 -10.70
CA ASN A 118 8.63 -5.39 -10.32
C ASN A 118 8.10 -5.93 -8.98
N ARG A 119 7.46 -5.10 -8.14
CA ARG A 119 6.88 -5.52 -6.86
C ARG A 119 5.87 -6.66 -7.02
N ALA A 120 5.02 -6.61 -8.05
CA ALA A 120 4.01 -7.63 -8.29
C ALA A 120 4.64 -8.98 -8.63
N ILE A 121 5.69 -8.98 -9.46
CA ILE A 121 6.47 -10.17 -9.80
C ILE A 121 7.16 -10.71 -8.55
N TRP A 122 7.83 -9.85 -7.78
CA TRP A 122 8.55 -10.26 -6.57
C TRP A 122 7.64 -10.83 -5.48
N ALA A 123 6.46 -10.23 -5.27
CA ALA A 123 5.47 -10.79 -4.37
C ALA A 123 5.03 -12.19 -4.84
N GLY A 124 4.76 -12.36 -6.14
CA GLY A 124 4.44 -13.66 -6.73
C GLY A 124 5.54 -14.69 -6.55
N LEU A 125 6.81 -14.32 -6.79
CA LEU A 125 7.95 -15.21 -6.56
C LEU A 125 8.06 -15.64 -5.09
N LYS A 126 7.86 -14.72 -4.13
CA LYS A 126 7.84 -15.04 -2.68
C LYS A 126 6.69 -15.95 -2.26
N ILE A 127 5.57 -15.87 -2.98
CA ILE A 127 4.43 -16.74 -2.77
C ILE A 127 4.73 -18.15 -3.33
N LEU A 128 5.29 -18.24 -4.53
CA LEU A 128 5.38 -19.50 -5.26
C LEU A 128 6.66 -20.28 -4.95
N LEU A 129 7.77 -19.60 -4.63
CA LEU A 129 9.07 -20.23 -4.44
C LEU A 129 9.46 -20.33 -2.96
N PRO A 130 10.13 -21.42 -2.54
CA PRO A 130 10.75 -21.49 -1.23
C PRO A 130 11.77 -20.37 -1.04
N TYR A 131 11.91 -19.87 0.19
CA TYR A 131 12.87 -18.80 0.52
C TYR A 131 14.30 -19.15 0.07
N THR A 132 14.69 -20.42 0.19
CA THR A 132 16.00 -20.95 -0.22
C THR A 132 16.29 -20.77 -1.72
N VAL A 133 15.27 -20.81 -2.57
CA VAL A 133 15.41 -20.57 -4.01
C VAL A 133 15.55 -19.08 -4.28
N ILE A 134 14.79 -18.26 -3.56
CA ILE A 134 14.77 -16.80 -3.73
C ILE A 134 16.08 -16.19 -3.24
N SER A 135 16.60 -16.59 -2.07
CA SER A 135 17.82 -16.04 -1.48
C SER A 135 19.07 -16.22 -2.36
N ASN A 136 19.04 -17.18 -3.28
CA ASN A 136 20.15 -17.50 -4.18
C ASN A 136 20.14 -16.70 -5.50
N LEU A 137 19.14 -15.86 -5.78
CA LEU A 137 19.16 -15.05 -7.00
C LEU A 137 20.01 -13.77 -6.77
N PRO A 138 21.10 -13.55 -7.54
CA PRO A 138 22.13 -12.55 -7.23
C PRO A 138 21.66 -11.08 -7.19
N LYS A 139 20.50 -10.75 -7.77
CA LYS A 139 19.91 -9.40 -7.69
C LYS A 139 19.21 -9.07 -6.35
N LEU A 140 19.17 -10.00 -5.38
CA LEU A 140 18.36 -9.89 -4.16
C LEU A 140 19.12 -9.48 -2.89
N ARG A 141 20.43 -9.25 -2.95
CA ARG A 141 21.22 -8.87 -1.77
C ARG A 141 21.02 -7.41 -1.32
N LEU A 142 20.49 -6.54 -2.18
CA LEU A 142 20.53 -5.08 -2.02
C LEU A 142 19.26 -4.40 -1.47
N LYS A 143 18.24 -5.16 -1.03
CA LYS A 143 16.98 -4.56 -0.48
C LYS A 143 16.43 -5.26 0.78
N LEU A 144 17.28 -5.98 1.50
CA LEU A 144 16.90 -6.69 2.74
C LEU A 144 17.77 -6.32 3.95
N GLN A 145 18.50 -5.20 3.87
CA GLN A 145 19.04 -4.51 5.05
C GLN A 145 18.09 -3.38 5.43
#